data_AF-A0A9X0JTD6-F1
#
_entry.id   AF-A0A9X0JTD6-F1
#
_cell.length_a   1.000
_cell.length_b   1.000
_cell.length_c   1.000
_cell.angle_alpha   90.00
_cell.angle_beta   90.00
_cell.angle_gamma   90.00
#
_symmetry.space_group_name_H-M   'P 1'
#
loop_
_entity.id
_entity.type
_entity.pdbx_description
1 polymer ?
#
loop_
_entity_poly.entity_id
_entity_poly.type
_entity_poly.pdbx_seq_one_letter_code
_entity_poly.pdbx_strand_id
1 'polypeptide(L)'
;MDKKTLNNIFHVYCFYKVRLKEESEPRVSRNKLIYDNPIRNYYESFVDCLREFCKARSDVLVHSFYRFLVDAVNSLNKQERILIYERYLHKNHYKSDRQHYLAMDITPQDYKKQMNPARRKLMKNLGIEGLELNIPEWMKR
;
A
#
# COMPACT_ATOMS: atom_id res chain seq x y z
N MET A 1 0.13 -14.65 -9.69
CA MET A 1 0.54 -13.67 -8.65
C MET A 1 -0.68 -12.84 -8.31
N ASP A 2 -1.15 -12.92 -7.07
CA ASP A 2 -2.48 -12.44 -6.74
C ASP A 2 -2.53 -10.90 -6.58
N LYS A 3 -2.94 -10.22 -7.65
CA LYS A 3 -3.13 -8.77 -7.68
C LYS A 3 -4.23 -8.31 -6.71
N LYS A 4 -5.15 -9.21 -6.34
CA LYS A 4 -6.29 -8.94 -5.46
C LYS A 4 -5.81 -8.62 -4.05
N THR A 5 -4.88 -9.39 -3.51
CA THR A 5 -4.24 -9.15 -2.21
C THR A 5 -3.65 -7.73 -2.12
N LEU A 6 -2.80 -7.33 -3.07
CA LEU A 6 -2.22 -5.99 -3.06
C LEU A 6 -3.28 -4.88 -3.18
N ASN A 7 -4.26 -5.05 -4.08
CA ASN A 7 -5.36 -4.09 -4.19
C ASN A 7 -6.08 -3.92 -2.85
N ASN A 8 -6.36 -5.03 -2.16
CA ASN A 8 -7.10 -5.05 -0.90
C ASN A 8 -6.32 -4.40 0.24
N ILE A 9 -5.00 -4.61 0.30
CA ILE A 9 -4.12 -3.92 1.24
C ILE A 9 -4.19 -2.40 1.05
N PHE A 10 -4.03 -1.94 -0.19
CA PHE A 10 -4.06 -0.52 -0.48
C PHE A 10 -5.46 0.09 -0.35
N HIS A 11 -6.50 -0.71 -0.54
CA HIS A 11 -7.89 -0.33 -0.25
C HIS A 11 -8.08 -0.05 1.24
N VAL A 12 -7.63 -0.96 2.11
CA VAL A 12 -7.62 -0.76 3.57
C VAL A 12 -6.81 0.48 3.93
N TYR A 13 -5.60 0.63 3.36
CA TYR A 13 -4.78 1.83 3.53
C TYR A 13 -5.49 3.11 3.10
N CYS A 14 -6.21 3.14 1.99
CA CYS A 14 -6.89 4.36 1.56
C CYS A 14 -8.10 4.66 2.45
N PHE A 15 -8.86 3.62 2.82
CA PHE A 15 -10.05 3.74 3.66
C PHE A 15 -9.74 4.35 5.02
N TYR A 16 -8.75 3.81 5.72
CA TYR A 16 -8.37 4.33 7.04
C TYR A 16 -7.66 5.70 6.96
N LYS A 17 -7.07 6.04 5.81
CA LYS A 17 -6.32 7.30 5.63
C LYS A 17 -7.31 8.44 5.56
N VAL A 18 -8.41 8.21 4.84
CA VAL A 18 -9.51 9.16 4.70
C VAL A 18 -10.26 9.33 6.02
N ARG A 19 -10.44 8.24 6.80
CA ARG A 19 -11.14 8.29 8.09
C ARG A 19 -10.37 8.94 9.23
N LEU A 20 -9.04 9.06 9.11
CA LEU A 20 -8.18 9.72 10.10
C LEU A 20 -7.99 11.23 9.85
N LYS A 21 -8.75 11.89 8.97
CA LYS A 21 -8.53 13.30 8.60
C LYS A 21 -8.88 14.30 9.72
N GLU A 22 -7.88 15.05 10.24
CA GLU A 22 -7.74 16.51 9.97
C GLU A 22 -6.47 17.19 10.56
N GLU A 23 -5.74 16.65 11.53
CA GLU A 23 -4.58 17.41 12.11
C GLU A 23 -3.19 17.11 11.53
N SER A 24 -3.04 16.05 10.74
CA SER A 24 -1.71 15.70 10.21
C SER A 24 -1.81 14.90 8.92
N GLU A 25 -2.22 15.54 7.82
CA GLU A 25 -2.10 14.91 6.50
C GLU A 25 -0.60 14.67 6.24
N PRO A 26 -0.09 13.42 6.25
CA PRO A 26 1.34 13.22 6.08
C PRO A 26 1.72 13.55 4.64
N ARG A 27 2.69 14.47 4.50
CA ARG A 27 3.21 14.91 3.20
C ARG A 27 4.00 13.79 2.54
N VAL A 28 3.29 12.91 1.86
CA VAL A 28 3.88 11.87 1.01
C VAL A 28 4.43 12.54 -0.25
N SER A 29 5.73 12.82 -0.28
CA SER A 29 6.40 13.26 -1.50
C SER A 29 6.69 12.06 -2.41
N ARG A 30 6.59 12.25 -3.73
CA ARG A 30 6.87 11.23 -4.75
C ARG A 30 8.30 10.68 -4.67
N ASN A 31 9.23 11.45 -4.09
CA ASN A 31 10.66 11.14 -4.01
C ASN A 31 11.07 10.44 -2.71
N LYS A 32 10.28 10.58 -1.63
CA LYS A 32 10.54 10.03 -0.30
C LYS A 32 9.19 9.99 0.43
N LEU A 33 8.66 8.80 0.74
CA LEU A 33 7.47 8.72 1.60
C LEU A 33 7.92 8.98 3.03
N ILE A 34 7.82 10.22 3.50
CA ILE A 34 8.14 10.61 4.88
C ILE A 34 6.84 10.73 5.65
N TYR A 35 6.80 10.19 6.87
CA TYR A 35 5.67 10.24 7.80
C TYR A 35 6.20 10.54 9.21
N ASP A 36 5.61 11.52 9.91
CA ASP A 36 5.95 11.86 11.29
C ASP A 36 5.14 10.99 12.27
N ASN A 37 5.86 10.33 13.19
CA ASN A 37 5.39 9.14 13.90
C ASN A 37 5.39 9.30 15.43
N PRO A 38 4.27 9.02 16.12
CA PRO A 38 4.25 8.91 17.59
C PRO A 38 4.28 7.47 18.17
N ILE A 39 4.35 6.38 17.38
CA ILE A 39 4.13 4.99 17.87
C ILE A 39 5.27 4.02 17.48
N ARG A 40 5.47 2.94 18.27
CA ARG A 40 6.63 2.01 18.23
C ARG A 40 6.91 1.36 16.86
N ASN A 41 8.20 1.10 16.61
CA ASN A 41 8.84 0.99 15.30
C ASN A 41 8.87 -0.39 14.62
N TYR A 42 8.16 -1.42 15.08
CA TYR A 42 8.43 -2.76 14.56
C TYR A 42 7.25 -3.75 14.64
N TYR A 43 6.96 -4.39 13.52
CA TYR A 43 6.07 -5.54 13.38
C TYR A 43 6.74 -6.54 12.44
N GLU A 44 6.71 -7.83 12.80
CA GLU A 44 7.46 -8.89 12.10
C GLU A 44 6.82 -9.31 10.77
N SER A 45 5.50 -9.14 10.60
CA SER A 45 4.81 -9.43 9.33
C SER A 45 3.54 -8.58 9.14
N PHE A 46 3.09 -8.44 7.88
CA PHE A 46 1.81 -7.78 7.57
C PHE A 46 0.62 -8.49 8.20
N VAL A 47 0.69 -9.81 8.37
CA VAL A 47 -0.37 -10.62 8.98
C VAL A 47 -0.49 -10.31 10.46
N ASP A 48 0.63 -10.16 11.16
CA ASP A 48 0.62 -9.76 12.57
C ASP A 48 0.10 -8.33 12.72
N CYS A 49 0.51 -7.43 11.83
CA CYS A 49 -0.03 -6.08 11.77
C CYS A 49 -1.55 -6.07 11.54
N LEU A 50 -2.07 -6.85 10.59
CA LEU A 50 -3.51 -6.97 10.32
C LEU A 50 -4.28 -7.67 11.44
N ARG A 51 -3.71 -8.71 12.04
CA ARG A 51 -4.32 -9.44 13.15
C ARG A 51 -4.48 -8.51 14.35
N GLU A 52 -3.44 -7.77 14.69
CA GLU A 52 -3.49 -6.78 15.75
C GLU A 52 -4.47 -5.66 15.36
N PHE A 53 -4.40 -5.13 14.14
CA PHE A 53 -5.33 -4.13 13.61
C PHE A 53 -6.81 -4.53 13.76
N CYS A 54 -7.15 -5.78 13.47
CA CYS A 54 -8.50 -6.30 13.63
C CYS A 54 -8.90 -6.44 15.10
N LYS A 55 -7.96 -6.71 16.01
CA LYS A 55 -8.21 -6.86 17.45
C LYS A 55 -8.39 -5.52 18.17
N ALA A 56 -7.57 -4.50 17.90
CA ALA A 56 -7.61 -3.26 18.68
C ALA A 56 -8.22 -2.08 17.90
N ARG A 57 -9.53 -2.16 17.62
CA ARG A 57 -10.34 -0.99 17.24
C ARG A 57 -10.50 0.01 18.41
N SER A 58 -9.39 0.53 18.87
CA SER A 58 -9.23 1.74 19.69
C SER A 58 -7.91 2.40 19.24
N ASP A 59 -7.96 3.00 18.05
CA ASP A 59 -7.09 4.04 17.43
C ASP A 59 -5.56 3.83 17.29
N VAL A 60 -4.89 3.13 18.20
CA VAL A 60 -3.41 3.05 18.25
C VAL A 60 -2.81 2.18 17.14
N LEU A 61 -3.52 1.16 16.65
CA LEU A 61 -2.98 0.20 15.69
C LEU A 61 -3.12 0.61 14.22
N VAL A 62 -3.95 1.61 13.94
CA VAL A 62 -4.16 2.09 12.58
C VAL A 62 -2.88 2.76 12.06
N HIS A 63 -2.21 3.58 12.89
CA HIS A 63 -0.94 4.22 12.53
C HIS A 63 0.19 3.24 12.24
N SER A 64 0.25 2.12 12.97
CA SER A 64 1.21 1.04 12.74
C SER A 64 1.07 0.41 11.36
N PHE A 65 -0.16 0.21 10.90
CA PHE A 65 -0.47 -0.29 9.56
C PHE A 65 0.00 0.67 8.45
N TYR A 66 -0.20 1.98 8.64
CA TYR A 66 0.32 3.01 7.72
C TYR A 66 1.82 2.91 7.55
N ARG A 67 2.53 2.87 8.68
CA ARG A 67 3.98 2.88 8.68
C ARG A 67 4.56 1.65 8.01
N PHE A 68 4.08 0.46 8.37
CA PHE A 68 4.59 -0.78 7.80
C PHE A 68 4.44 -0.81 6.27
N LEU A 69 3.32 -0.32 5.74
CA LEU A 69 3.12 -0.19 4.31
C LEU A 69 4.04 0.86 3.66
N VAL A 70 4.21 2.01 4.30
CA VAL A 70 5.11 3.07 3.82
C VAL A 70 6.56 2.59 3.80
N ASP A 71 7.01 1.90 4.84
CA ASP A 71 8.36 1.34 4.96
C ASP A 71 8.60 0.26 3.89
N ALA A 72 7.63 -0.63 3.67
CA ALA A 72 7.69 -1.60 2.58
C ALA A 72 7.79 -0.94 1.20
N VAL A 73 7.07 0.16 0.96
CA VAL A 73 7.18 0.91 -0.30
C VAL A 73 8.48 1.72 -0.39
N ASN A 74 8.99 2.25 0.73
CA ASN A 74 10.27 2.97 0.80
C ASN A 74 11.48 2.06 0.56
N SER A 75 11.39 0.77 0.88
CA SER A 75 12.45 -0.19 0.56
C SER A 75 12.59 -0.46 -0.96
N LEU A 76 11.61 -0.07 -1.77
CA LEU A 76 11.69 -0.17 -3.23
C LEU A 76 12.63 0.90 -3.81
N ASN A 77 13.19 0.61 -4.99
CA ASN A 77 13.98 1.61 -5.70
C ASN A 77 13.09 2.77 -6.20
N LYS A 78 13.72 3.86 -6.65
CA LYS A 78 13.01 5.09 -7.06
C LYS A 78 11.93 4.84 -8.11
N GLN A 79 12.22 4.07 -9.15
CA GLN A 79 11.28 3.82 -10.25
C GLN A 79 10.12 2.92 -9.80
N GLU A 80 10.43 1.86 -9.05
CA GLU A 80 9.44 0.95 -8.46
C GLU A 80 8.49 1.69 -7.50
N ARG A 81 9.04 2.59 -6.68
CA ARG A 81 8.26 3.43 -5.77
C ARG A 81 7.28 4.32 -6.50
N ILE A 82 7.71 4.97 -7.59
CA ILE A 82 6.83 5.81 -8.41
C ILE A 82 5.69 4.98 -8.99
N LEU A 83 6.00 3.81 -9.56
CA LEU A 83 5.01 2.90 -10.13
C LEU A 83 3.96 2.48 -9.09
N ILE A 84 4.39 2.04 -7.91
CA ILE A 84 3.50 1.64 -6.82
C ILE A 84 2.68 2.84 -6.32
N TYR A 85 3.32 4.00 -6.17
CA TYR A 85 2.66 5.20 -5.69
C TYR A 85 1.52 5.64 -6.62
N GLU A 86 1.79 5.75 -7.92
CA GLU A 86 0.78 6.17 -8.90
C GLU A 86 -0.34 5.14 -9.07
N ARG A 87 -0.03 3.85 -8.94
CA ARG A 87 -1.02 2.79 -9.07
C ARG A 87 -1.93 2.64 -7.85
N TYR A 88 -1.43 2.95 -6.65
CA TYR A 88 -2.09 2.55 -5.40
C TYR A 88 -2.25 3.63 -4.34
N LEU A 89 -1.31 4.58 -4.23
CA LEU A 89 -1.23 5.48 -3.07
C LEU A 89 -1.60 6.94 -3.39
N HIS A 90 -1.45 7.35 -4.65
CA HIS A 90 -1.80 8.69 -5.09
C HIS A 90 -3.31 8.95 -4.88
N LYS A 91 -3.68 10.19 -4.56
CA LYS A 91 -5.10 10.58 -4.36
C LYS A 91 -5.96 10.26 -5.59
N ASN A 92 -5.38 10.44 -6.77
CA ASN A 92 -5.97 10.10 -8.06
C ASN A 92 -5.26 8.89 -8.66
N HIS A 93 -5.00 7.85 -7.85
CA HIS A 93 -4.34 6.65 -8.34
C HIS A 93 -5.15 5.99 -9.46
N TYR A 94 -4.44 5.38 -10.39
CA TYR A 94 -5.07 4.63 -11.47
C TYR A 94 -5.82 3.43 -10.90
N LYS A 95 -7.10 3.25 -11.27
CA LYS A 95 -7.96 2.19 -10.73
C LYS A 95 -7.64 0.82 -11.32
N SER A 96 -7.01 0.78 -12.49
CA SER A 96 -6.62 -0.45 -13.18
C SER A 96 -5.20 -0.35 -13.75
N ASP A 97 -4.59 -1.52 -14.00
CA ASP A 97 -3.33 -1.60 -14.74
C ASP A 97 -3.47 -0.95 -16.13
N ARG A 98 -4.66 -1.08 -16.74
CA ARG A 98 -5.00 -0.45 -18.02
C ARG A 98 -4.91 1.06 -17.98
N GLN A 99 -5.58 1.69 -17.03
CA GLN A 99 -5.50 3.15 -16.89
C GLN A 99 -4.06 3.62 -16.67
N HIS A 100 -3.28 2.86 -15.90
CA HIS A 100 -1.90 3.24 -15.58
C HIS A 100 -0.97 3.13 -16.80
N TYR A 101 -0.93 1.99 -17.50
CA TYR A 101 -0.02 1.84 -18.64
C TYR A 101 -0.40 2.77 -19.80
N LEU A 102 -1.69 3.08 -19.97
CA LEU A 102 -2.13 4.06 -20.96
C LEU A 102 -1.62 5.47 -20.62
N ALA A 103 -1.66 5.86 -19.35
CA ALA A 103 -1.16 7.16 -18.92
C ALA A 103 0.37 7.27 -18.97
N MET A 104 1.08 6.14 -18.92
CA MET A 104 2.53 6.06 -19.12
C MET A 104 2.93 5.99 -20.60
N ASP A 105 1.95 5.86 -21.51
CA ASP A 105 2.17 5.62 -22.94
C ASP A 105 3.08 4.41 -23.25
N ILE A 106 2.81 3.28 -22.58
CA ILE A 106 3.56 2.04 -22.80
C ILE A 106 2.65 0.84 -23.04
N THR A 107 3.23 -0.21 -23.63
CA THR A 107 2.50 -1.46 -23.88
C THR A 107 2.15 -2.17 -22.57
N PRO A 108 1.06 -2.99 -22.56
CA PRO A 108 0.74 -3.84 -21.40
C PRO A 108 1.86 -4.81 -21.04
N GLN A 109 2.67 -5.23 -22.02
CA GLN A 109 3.78 -6.15 -21.84
C GLN A 109 4.94 -5.46 -21.11
N ASP A 110 5.33 -4.26 -21.53
CA ASP A 110 6.40 -3.51 -20.88
C ASP A 110 5.99 -3.02 -19.50
N TYR A 111 4.72 -2.63 -19.33
CA TYR A 111 4.18 -2.35 -18.01
C TYR A 111 4.30 -3.56 -17.08
N LYS A 112 3.95 -4.76 -17.53
CA LYS A 112 4.11 -5.99 -16.72
C LYS A 112 5.58 -6.25 -16.36
N LYS A 113 6.52 -6.03 -17.29
CA LYS A 113 7.97 -6.18 -17.03
C LYS A 113 8.46 -5.26 -15.93
N GLN A 114 7.93 -4.04 -15.85
CA GLN A 114 8.29 -3.06 -14.81
C GLN A 114 7.53 -3.27 -13.48
N MET A 115 6.21 -3.45 -13.55
CA MET A 115 5.33 -3.49 -12.39
C MET A 115 5.38 -4.82 -11.62
N ASN A 116 5.54 -5.96 -12.30
CA ASN A 116 5.52 -7.27 -11.62
C ASN A 116 6.71 -7.45 -10.66
N PRO A 117 7.96 -7.07 -11.00
CA PRO A 117 9.06 -7.08 -10.04
C PRO A 117 8.80 -6.20 -8.82
N ALA A 118 8.29 -4.97 -9.02
CA ALA A 118 7.94 -4.06 -7.93
C ALA A 118 6.90 -4.69 -6.97
N ARG A 119 5.85 -5.28 -7.52
CA ARG A 119 4.82 -5.99 -6.75
C ARG A 119 5.36 -7.19 -5.99
N ARG A 120 6.23 -8.01 -6.60
CA ARG A 120 6.86 -9.15 -5.92
C ARG A 120 7.71 -8.70 -4.75
N LYS A 121 8.59 -7.72 -4.96
CA LYS A 121 9.40 -7.14 -3.88
C LYS A 121 8.52 -6.60 -2.76
N LEU A 122 7.48 -5.85 -3.11
CA LEU A 122 6.54 -5.33 -2.12
C LEU A 122 5.85 -6.45 -1.33
N MET A 123 5.34 -7.50 -2.00
CA MET A 123 4.72 -8.64 -1.31
C MET A 123 5.70 -9.37 -0.40
N LYS A 124 6.95 -9.56 -0.84
CA LYS A 124 8.02 -10.14 -0.04
C LYS A 124 8.33 -9.28 1.19
N ASN A 125 8.45 -7.97 1.01
CA ASN A 125 8.74 -7.03 2.10
C ASN A 125 7.59 -6.92 3.11
N LEU A 126 6.36 -7.18 2.66
CA LEU A 126 5.20 -7.30 3.53
C LEU A 126 5.07 -8.69 4.17
N GLY A 127 5.82 -9.69 3.74
CA GLY A 127 5.70 -11.06 4.23
C GLY A 127 4.37 -11.73 3.86
N ILE A 128 3.79 -11.38 2.71
CA ILE A 128 2.46 -11.86 2.26
C ILE A 128 2.51 -12.73 1.01
N GLU A 129 3.69 -13.28 0.69
CA GLU A 129 3.84 -14.18 -0.43
C GLU A 129 2.94 -15.41 -0.23
N GLY A 130 2.01 -15.65 -1.17
CA GLY A 130 1.06 -16.77 -1.09
C GLY A 130 -0.21 -16.52 -0.28
N LEU A 131 -0.40 -15.32 0.28
CA LEU A 131 -1.63 -14.97 1.00
C LEU A 131 -2.67 -14.34 0.07
N GLU A 132 -3.91 -14.83 0.15
CA GLU A 132 -5.08 -14.14 -0.38
C GLU A 132 -5.75 -13.35 0.73
N LEU A 133 -5.71 -12.02 0.62
CA LEU A 133 -6.43 -11.14 1.54
C LEU A 133 -7.79 -10.81 0.96
N ASN A 134 -8.86 -11.13 1.67
CA ASN A 134 -10.21 -10.73 1.32
C ASN A 134 -10.65 -9.56 2.21
N ILE A 135 -11.17 -8.50 1.61
CA ILE A 135 -11.80 -7.40 2.35
C ILE A 135 -13.27 -7.73 2.64
N PRO A 136 -13.77 -7.46 3.87
CA PRO A 136 -15.19 -7.60 4.19
C PRO A 136 -16.09 -6.73 3.30
N GLU A 137 -17.31 -7.18 3.01
CA GLU A 137 -18.27 -6.46 2.14
C GLU A 137 -18.50 -4.99 2.56
N TRP A 138 -18.55 -4.73 3.86
CA TRP A 138 -18.78 -3.38 4.37
C TRP A 138 -17.62 -2.40 4.08
N MET A 139 -16.40 -2.90 3.83
CA MET A 139 -15.25 -2.10 3.42
C MET A 139 -15.19 -1.86 1.91
N LYS A 140 -15.94 -2.61 1.10
CA LYS A 140 -15.88 -2.50 -0.38
C LYS A 140 -16.59 -1.25 -0.92
N ARG A 141 -17.30 -0.51 -0.06
CA ARG A 141 -18.08 0.69 -0.38
C ARG A 141 -17.25 1.95 -0.28
#